data_AF-A0A6L8AC96-F1
#
_entry.id   AF-A0A6L8AC96-F1
#
_cell.length_a   1.000
_cell.length_b   1.000
_cell.length_c   1.000
_cell.angle_alpha   90.00
_cell.angle_beta   90.00
_cell.angle_gamma   90.00
#
_symmetry.space_group_name_H-M   'P 1'
#
loop_
_entity.id
_entity.type
_entity.pdbx_description
1 polymer ?
#
loop_
_entity_poly.entity_id
_entity_poly.type
_entity_poly.pdbx_seq_one_letter_code
_entity_poly.pdbx_strand_id
1 'polypeptide(L)'
;DYTRVLAEFWADGPDSETPPGHWFVILNTVNEHPDSTRKLRGVGNDRTELEWDVISYFVLGGTMHDAAITAWSVKGWYDYVRPISSIRAMADRGQSSNLFLPSYHEHGIPLKPGYIELVDEDDALAGEGGANVGKIKLFAWRGPDYIEDPTVDVAGVGWILAENWWPYQRPTFVTPPFAGYVSGHSTYSRAAAEAITALTGSAYFPGGMSDFMVEQDNFLVFERGPSVSLTLQWATYQDASDQCSLSRIWGGIHPPIDDIPGRLIGLTIGRKAFEYAMSFVEPDED
;
A
#
# COMPACT_ATOMS: atom_id res chain seq x y z
N ASP A 1 -14.49 -4.71 5.38
CA ASP A 1 -13.52 -5.45 6.22
C ASP A 1 -12.23 -5.72 5.49
N TYR A 2 -12.22 -6.62 4.52
CA TYR A 2 -11.01 -7.03 3.79
C TYR A 2 -10.08 -5.87 3.38
N THR A 3 -10.58 -4.85 2.68
CA THR A 3 -9.75 -3.73 2.22
C THR A 3 -9.21 -2.84 3.35
N ARG A 4 -9.96 -2.71 4.47
CA ARG A 4 -9.50 -1.98 5.67
C ARG A 4 -8.37 -2.76 6.35
N VAL A 5 -8.57 -4.07 6.52
CA VAL A 5 -7.56 -4.99 7.07
C VAL A 5 -6.29 -4.93 6.23
N LEU A 6 -6.40 -4.95 4.91
CA LEU A 6 -5.21 -4.87 4.05
C LEU A 6 -4.50 -3.52 4.13
N ALA A 7 -5.24 -2.42 4.17
CA ALA A 7 -4.66 -1.09 4.31
C ALA A 7 -3.84 -0.96 5.61
N GLU A 8 -4.30 -1.60 6.70
CA GLU A 8 -3.62 -1.58 8.00
C GLU A 8 -2.50 -2.63 8.12
N PHE A 9 -2.71 -3.85 7.61
CA PHE A 9 -1.71 -4.92 7.62
C PHE A 9 -0.42 -4.51 6.88
N TRP A 10 -0.57 -3.86 5.73
CA TRP A 10 0.53 -3.36 4.92
C TRP A 10 0.83 -1.87 5.18
N ALA A 11 0.27 -1.29 6.26
CA ALA A 11 0.50 0.12 6.60
C ALA A 11 1.96 0.39 6.95
N ASP A 12 2.60 -0.59 7.62
CA ASP A 12 3.96 -0.55 8.15
C ASP A 12 4.19 0.72 8.99
N GLY A 13 3.41 0.81 10.08
CA GLY A 13 3.31 1.97 10.97
C GLY A 13 4.56 2.22 11.85
N PRO A 14 4.54 3.25 12.71
CA PRO A 14 5.72 3.69 13.47
C PRO A 14 6.18 2.66 14.52
N ASP A 15 5.25 1.80 14.96
CA ASP A 15 5.47 0.74 15.95
C ASP A 15 5.71 -0.64 15.29
N SER A 16 5.84 -0.70 13.96
CA SER A 16 6.15 -1.92 13.22
C SER A 16 7.42 -1.78 12.40
N GLU A 17 7.82 -2.86 11.72
CA GLU A 17 8.79 -2.78 10.66
C GLU A 17 8.32 -1.79 9.58
N THR A 18 9.26 -1.07 8.98
CA THR A 18 9.02 -0.34 7.73
C THR A 18 8.85 -1.33 6.57
N PRO A 19 8.37 -0.91 5.39
CA PRO A 19 8.13 -1.82 4.26
C PRO A 19 9.27 -2.79 3.92
N PRO A 20 10.55 -2.37 3.84
CA PRO A 20 11.63 -3.33 3.62
C PRO A 20 11.77 -4.35 4.76
N GLY A 21 11.53 -3.94 6.02
CA GLY A 21 11.60 -4.82 7.19
C GLY A 21 10.50 -5.89 7.21
N HIS A 22 9.28 -5.55 6.77
CA HIS A 22 8.20 -6.53 6.62
C HIS A 22 8.64 -7.70 5.71
N TRP A 23 9.36 -7.40 4.62
CA TRP A 23 9.89 -8.44 3.74
C TRP A 23 11.01 -9.30 4.36
N PHE A 24 11.72 -8.79 5.37
CA PHE A 24 12.61 -9.63 6.18
C PHE A 24 11.83 -10.55 7.14
N VAL A 25 10.72 -10.09 7.71
CA VAL A 25 9.82 -10.97 8.49
C VAL A 25 9.30 -12.11 7.61
N ILE A 26 8.87 -11.80 6.39
CA ILE A 26 8.45 -12.80 5.40
C ILE A 26 9.60 -13.76 5.07
N LEU A 27 10.81 -13.26 4.81
CA LEU A 27 11.98 -14.10 4.57
C LEU A 27 12.27 -15.06 5.74
N ASN A 28 12.18 -14.57 6.98
CA ASN A 28 12.38 -15.40 8.16
C ASN A 28 11.32 -16.48 8.27
N THR A 29 10.04 -16.14 8.03
CA THR A 29 8.94 -17.13 7.99
C THR A 29 9.19 -18.18 6.91
N VAL A 30 9.68 -17.78 5.74
CA VAL A 30 10.07 -18.72 4.68
C VAL A 30 11.23 -19.60 5.16
N ASN A 31 12.29 -19.04 5.73
CA ASN A 31 13.46 -19.80 6.17
C ASN A 31 13.14 -20.80 7.29
N GLU A 32 12.21 -20.46 8.19
CA GLU A 32 11.80 -21.27 9.33
C GLU A 32 10.75 -22.35 8.98
N HIS A 33 10.12 -22.26 7.80
CA HIS A 33 9.07 -23.19 7.42
C HIS A 33 9.61 -24.63 7.24
N PRO A 34 8.93 -25.67 7.77
CA PRO A 34 9.41 -27.06 7.70
C PRO A 34 9.65 -27.61 6.28
N ASP A 35 8.85 -27.15 5.31
CA ASP A 35 8.97 -27.54 3.90
C ASP A 35 10.02 -26.73 3.12
N SER A 36 10.75 -25.82 3.77
CA SER A 36 11.79 -25.03 3.12
C SER A 36 13.08 -25.82 2.93
N THR A 37 13.74 -25.57 1.80
CA THR A 37 15.07 -26.10 1.51
C THR A 37 16.08 -24.97 1.46
N ARG A 38 17.33 -25.22 1.87
CA ARG A 38 18.42 -24.24 1.81
C ARG A 38 19.21 -24.39 0.51
N LYS A 39 18.51 -24.66 -0.58
CA LYS A 39 19.06 -24.86 -1.91
C LYS A 39 18.97 -23.57 -2.70
N LEU A 40 20.13 -23.05 -3.08
CA LEU A 40 20.19 -21.83 -3.86
C LEU A 40 19.52 -22.08 -5.23
N ARG A 41 18.56 -21.23 -5.60
CA ARG A 41 17.69 -21.41 -6.78
C ARG A 41 16.90 -22.73 -6.77
N GLY A 42 16.71 -23.35 -5.60
CA GLY A 42 16.01 -24.63 -5.46
C GLY A 42 16.77 -25.85 -5.99
N VAL A 43 18.05 -25.71 -6.34
CA VAL A 43 18.87 -26.78 -6.94
C VAL A 43 20.12 -27.07 -6.13
N GLY A 44 20.71 -28.25 -6.37
CA GLY A 44 21.96 -28.67 -5.74
C GLY A 44 21.80 -29.14 -4.29
N ASN A 45 22.90 -29.05 -3.55
CA ASN A 45 22.97 -29.44 -2.14
C ASN A 45 22.47 -28.31 -1.23
N ASP A 46 21.87 -28.69 -0.11
CA ASP A 46 21.53 -27.73 0.93
C ASP A 46 22.80 -27.04 1.46
N ARG A 47 22.72 -25.72 1.58
CA ARG A 47 23.71 -24.91 2.30
C ARG A 47 23.56 -25.14 3.81
N THR A 48 24.63 -24.84 4.55
CA THR A 48 24.51 -24.76 6.01
C THR A 48 23.55 -23.63 6.40
N GLU A 49 22.96 -23.71 7.59
CA GLU A 49 22.03 -22.69 8.09
C GLU A 49 22.66 -21.30 8.08
N LEU A 50 23.85 -21.14 8.66
CA LEU A 50 24.56 -19.87 8.68
C LEU A 50 24.87 -19.34 7.28
N GLU A 51 25.30 -20.22 6.37
CA GLU A 51 25.59 -19.83 4.98
C GLU A 51 24.33 -19.35 4.26
N TRP A 52 23.21 -20.06 4.44
CA TRP A 52 21.91 -19.66 3.88
C TRP A 52 21.44 -18.31 4.42
N ASP A 53 21.51 -18.11 5.73
CA ASP A 53 21.07 -16.86 6.36
C ASP A 53 21.88 -15.68 5.85
N VAL A 54 23.21 -15.81 5.81
CA VAL A 54 24.12 -14.78 5.27
C VAL A 54 23.78 -14.45 3.82
N ILE A 55 23.61 -15.48 2.96
CA ILE A 55 23.29 -15.27 1.54
C ILE A 55 21.91 -14.61 1.38
N SER A 56 20.90 -15.12 2.07
CA SER A 56 19.51 -14.65 1.96
C SER A 56 19.36 -13.19 2.40
N TYR A 57 20.00 -12.81 3.51
CA TYR A 57 20.02 -11.44 4.00
C TYR A 57 20.86 -10.52 3.12
N PHE A 58 21.98 -11.01 2.57
CA PHE A 58 22.78 -10.25 1.62
C PHE A 58 21.98 -9.92 0.35
N VAL A 59 21.30 -10.93 -0.22
CA VAL A 59 20.43 -10.78 -1.40
C VAL A 59 19.28 -9.81 -1.10
N LEU A 60 18.50 -10.05 -0.05
CA LEU A 60 17.33 -9.22 0.24
C LEU A 60 17.73 -7.81 0.67
N GLY A 61 18.77 -7.66 1.49
CA GLY A 61 19.28 -6.36 1.92
C GLY A 61 19.78 -5.50 0.78
N GLY A 62 20.59 -6.06 -0.13
CA GLY A 62 21.02 -5.35 -1.34
C GLY A 62 19.83 -4.96 -2.22
N THR A 63 18.88 -5.89 -2.41
CA THR A 63 17.65 -5.64 -3.19
C THR A 63 16.81 -4.50 -2.60
N MET A 64 16.60 -4.49 -1.27
CA MET A 64 15.87 -3.43 -0.59
C MET A 64 16.60 -2.10 -0.69
N HIS A 65 17.94 -2.10 -0.62
CA HIS A 65 18.71 -0.88 -0.77
C HIS A 65 18.58 -0.28 -2.18
N ASP A 66 18.70 -1.09 -3.23
CA ASP A 66 18.54 -0.63 -4.62
C ASP A 66 17.11 -0.16 -4.90
N ALA A 67 16.11 -0.83 -4.33
CA ALA A 67 14.71 -0.40 -4.38
C ALA A 67 14.52 0.97 -3.71
N ALA A 68 15.16 1.21 -2.57
CA ALA A 68 15.14 2.48 -1.87
C ALA A 68 15.76 3.59 -2.72
N ILE A 69 16.98 3.40 -3.20
CA ILE A 69 17.68 4.39 -4.03
C ILE A 69 16.81 4.76 -5.24
N THR A 70 16.26 3.76 -5.92
CA THR A 70 15.47 3.98 -7.13
C THR A 70 14.17 4.71 -6.84
N ALA A 71 13.36 4.22 -5.90
CA ALA A 71 12.06 4.84 -5.61
C ALA A 71 12.21 6.25 -5.02
N TRP A 72 13.22 6.50 -4.20
CA TRP A 72 13.46 7.82 -3.61
C TRP A 72 14.03 8.80 -4.64
N SER A 73 14.86 8.33 -5.58
CA SER A 73 15.32 9.16 -6.70
C SER A 73 14.15 9.60 -7.58
N VAL A 74 13.22 8.68 -7.89
CA VAL A 74 12.00 9.00 -8.65
C VAL A 74 11.12 9.98 -7.90
N LYS A 75 10.91 9.77 -6.59
CA LYS A 75 10.14 10.70 -5.74
C LYS A 75 10.74 12.10 -5.73
N GLY A 76 12.06 12.20 -5.54
CA GLY A 76 12.75 13.49 -5.52
C GLY A 76 12.75 14.19 -6.88
N TRP A 77 12.74 13.45 -7.98
CA TRP A 77 12.70 14.02 -9.33
C TRP A 77 11.32 14.58 -9.71
N TYR A 78 10.25 13.82 -9.46
CA TYR A 78 8.90 14.19 -9.92
C TYR A 78 8.13 15.05 -8.91
N ASP A 79 8.46 14.99 -7.63
CA ASP A 79 7.77 15.71 -6.54
C ASP A 79 6.23 15.65 -6.63
N TYR A 80 5.72 14.46 -6.94
CA TYR A 80 4.33 14.26 -7.33
C TYR A 80 3.36 14.37 -6.14
N VAL A 81 2.20 15.01 -6.38
CA VAL A 81 1.17 15.30 -5.38
C VAL A 81 0.50 14.05 -4.80
N ARG A 82 0.03 14.14 -3.56
CA ARG A 82 -0.76 13.08 -2.89
C ARG A 82 -2.27 13.23 -3.14
N PRO A 83 -3.06 12.13 -3.08
CA PRO A 83 -4.50 12.17 -3.30
C PRO A 83 -5.23 13.23 -2.48
N ILE A 84 -5.00 13.32 -1.17
CA ILE A 84 -5.65 14.29 -0.29
C ILE A 84 -5.47 15.73 -0.76
N SER A 85 -4.25 16.10 -1.14
CA SER A 85 -3.94 17.44 -1.63
C SER A 85 -4.61 17.70 -2.98
N SER A 86 -4.54 16.74 -3.90
CA SER A 86 -5.14 16.89 -5.23
C SER A 86 -6.67 17.00 -5.19
N ILE A 87 -7.33 16.14 -4.41
CA ILE A 87 -8.79 16.08 -4.28
C ILE A 87 -9.30 17.38 -3.67
N ARG A 88 -8.74 17.80 -2.53
CA ARG A 88 -9.16 19.03 -1.86
C ARG A 88 -8.89 20.27 -2.71
N ALA A 89 -7.68 20.39 -3.28
CA ALA A 89 -7.35 21.55 -4.13
C ALA A 89 -8.23 21.67 -5.39
N MET A 90 -8.62 20.55 -6.00
CA MET A 90 -9.57 20.57 -7.12
C MET A 90 -11.00 20.88 -6.65
N ALA A 91 -11.44 20.31 -5.53
CA ALA A 91 -12.77 20.52 -5.00
C ALA A 91 -13.00 21.95 -4.48
N ASP A 92 -11.98 22.59 -3.89
CA ASP A 92 -12.00 23.99 -3.45
C ASP A 92 -12.26 24.95 -4.61
N ARG A 93 -11.92 24.55 -5.83
CA ARG A 93 -12.20 25.33 -7.06
C ARG A 93 -13.60 25.10 -7.60
N GLY A 94 -14.33 24.08 -7.12
CA GLY A 94 -15.62 23.66 -7.65
C GLY A 94 -15.51 22.50 -8.64
N GLN A 95 -16.43 22.42 -9.60
CA GLN A 95 -16.54 21.31 -10.55
C GLN A 95 -16.17 21.67 -11.99
N SER A 96 -15.64 20.72 -12.76
CA SER A 96 -15.19 20.94 -14.16
C SER A 96 -16.02 20.22 -15.23
N SER A 97 -17.14 19.59 -14.85
CA SER A 97 -17.92 18.74 -15.76
C SER A 97 -18.99 19.48 -16.55
N ASN A 98 -19.57 20.56 -16.02
CA ASN A 98 -20.69 21.23 -16.67
C ASN A 98 -20.67 22.74 -16.43
N LEU A 99 -20.47 23.52 -17.51
CA LEU A 99 -20.46 24.98 -17.53
C LEU A 99 -21.78 25.62 -17.03
N PHE A 100 -22.89 24.88 -17.04
CA PHE A 100 -24.21 25.38 -16.66
C PHE A 100 -24.64 25.01 -15.24
N LEU A 101 -23.82 24.23 -14.52
CA LEU A 101 -24.06 23.95 -13.11
C LEU A 101 -23.32 24.97 -12.22
N PRO A 102 -23.78 25.17 -10.97
CA PRO A 102 -23.07 25.98 -10.00
C PRO A 102 -21.60 25.56 -9.83
N SER A 103 -20.81 26.50 -9.33
CA SER A 103 -19.40 26.27 -8.97
C SER A 103 -18.55 25.71 -10.11
N TYR A 104 -18.86 26.04 -11.37
CA TYR A 104 -18.03 25.60 -12.48
C TYR A 104 -16.64 26.27 -12.46
N HIS A 105 -15.59 25.48 -12.65
CA HIS A 105 -14.22 25.94 -12.85
C HIS A 105 -13.47 24.94 -13.75
N GLU A 106 -12.70 25.42 -14.74
CA GLU A 106 -12.00 24.56 -15.71
C GLU A 106 -10.98 23.60 -15.05
N HIS A 107 -10.40 24.01 -13.93
CA HIS A 107 -9.51 23.20 -13.09
C HIS A 107 -10.17 22.64 -11.83
N GLY A 108 -11.50 22.60 -11.78
CA GLY A 108 -12.27 21.97 -10.71
C GLY A 108 -12.27 20.44 -10.80
N ILE A 109 -12.82 19.79 -9.80
CA ILE A 109 -12.94 18.32 -9.78
C ILE A 109 -14.05 17.86 -10.75
N PRO A 110 -13.85 16.80 -11.55
CA PRO A 110 -14.92 16.27 -12.38
C PRO A 110 -16.01 15.63 -11.52
N LEU A 111 -17.27 15.97 -11.80
CA LEU A 111 -18.42 15.30 -11.22
C LEU A 111 -18.50 13.86 -11.70
N LYS A 112 -18.92 12.99 -10.79
CA LYS A 112 -19.15 11.57 -11.06
C LYS A 112 -20.40 11.15 -10.30
N PRO A 113 -21.54 10.94 -10.97
CA PRO A 113 -22.78 10.55 -10.31
C PRO A 113 -22.60 9.36 -9.36
N GLY A 114 -23.13 9.49 -8.14
CA GLY A 114 -22.99 8.53 -7.05
C GLY A 114 -21.66 8.56 -6.29
N TYR A 115 -20.72 9.46 -6.66
CA TYR A 115 -19.40 9.55 -6.02
C TYR A 115 -18.91 10.97 -5.75
N ILE A 116 -19.06 11.88 -6.71
CA ILE A 116 -18.59 13.27 -6.65
C ILE A 116 -19.72 14.15 -7.19
N GLU A 117 -20.35 14.91 -6.31
CA GLU A 117 -21.55 15.67 -6.63
C GLU A 117 -21.49 17.08 -6.00
N LEU A 118 -22.39 17.96 -6.44
CA LEU A 118 -22.64 19.21 -5.74
C LEU A 118 -23.54 18.94 -4.53
N VAL A 119 -23.39 19.75 -3.49
CA VAL A 119 -24.34 19.82 -2.39
C VAL A 119 -25.57 20.59 -2.86
N ASP A 120 -26.73 19.93 -2.81
CA ASP A 120 -28.03 20.52 -3.14
C ASP A 120 -28.67 21.17 -1.90
N GLU A 121 -29.69 22.02 -2.10
CA GLU A 121 -30.40 22.71 -1.01
C GLU A 121 -31.07 21.76 -0.01
N ASP A 122 -31.53 20.59 -0.49
CA ASP A 122 -32.20 19.57 0.32
C ASP A 122 -31.23 18.56 0.97
N ASP A 123 -29.92 18.65 0.70
CA ASP A 123 -28.94 17.76 1.31
C ASP A 123 -28.77 18.05 2.80
N ALA A 124 -28.61 17.00 3.60
CA ALA A 124 -28.18 17.15 5.00
C ALA A 124 -26.84 17.90 5.14
N LEU A 125 -25.99 17.87 4.11
CA LEU A 125 -24.73 18.59 4.04
C LEU A 125 -24.87 20.08 3.72
N ALA A 126 -26.05 20.56 3.29
CA ALA A 126 -26.29 21.98 2.96
C ALA A 126 -25.91 22.93 4.10
N GLY A 127 -26.04 22.44 5.35
CA GLY A 127 -25.67 23.19 6.55
C GLY A 127 -26.66 24.31 6.88
N GLU A 128 -26.41 25.02 7.98
CA GLU A 128 -27.26 26.12 8.41
C GLU A 128 -27.30 27.23 7.36
N GLY A 129 -28.51 27.65 6.96
CA GLY A 129 -28.71 28.67 5.93
C GLY A 129 -28.22 28.29 4.54
N GLY A 130 -27.96 27.00 4.25
CA GLY A 130 -27.44 26.55 2.97
C GLY A 130 -25.96 26.92 2.73
N ALA A 131 -25.19 27.12 3.81
CA ALA A 131 -23.79 27.56 3.73
C ALA A 131 -22.87 26.69 2.86
N ASN A 132 -23.22 25.42 2.62
CA ASN A 132 -22.45 24.50 1.80
C ASN A 132 -23.08 24.22 0.43
N VAL A 133 -24.25 24.79 0.10
CA VAL A 133 -24.90 24.55 -1.20
C VAL A 133 -23.97 24.97 -2.34
N GLY A 134 -23.82 24.10 -3.33
CA GLY A 134 -22.89 24.26 -4.44
C GLY A 134 -21.43 23.92 -4.14
N LYS A 135 -21.07 23.54 -2.90
CA LYS A 135 -19.77 22.89 -2.62
C LYS A 135 -19.76 21.46 -3.17
N ILE A 136 -18.57 20.87 -3.24
CA ILE A 136 -18.40 19.46 -3.64
C ILE A 136 -18.60 18.54 -2.44
N LYS A 137 -19.43 17.50 -2.61
CA LYS A 137 -19.55 16.35 -1.71
C LYS A 137 -18.97 15.09 -2.36
N LEU A 138 -18.38 14.22 -1.53
CA LEU A 138 -17.81 12.93 -1.92
C LEU A 138 -18.52 11.79 -1.18
N PHE A 139 -18.84 10.71 -1.87
CA PHE A 139 -19.33 9.48 -1.25
C PHE A 139 -18.13 8.57 -0.92
N ALA A 140 -17.71 8.57 0.34
CA ALA A 140 -16.46 7.95 0.79
C ALA A 140 -16.54 7.49 2.26
N TRP A 141 -15.45 6.89 2.76
CA TRP A 141 -15.27 6.72 4.21
C TRP A 141 -15.41 8.08 4.90
N ARG A 142 -16.27 8.15 5.92
CA ARG A 142 -16.66 9.44 6.52
C ARG A 142 -15.53 10.11 7.31
N GLY A 143 -14.47 9.38 7.63
CA GLY A 143 -13.26 9.95 8.19
C GLY A 143 -13.19 9.92 9.71
N PRO A 144 -12.08 10.41 10.27
CA PRO A 144 -11.78 10.34 11.70
C PRO A 144 -12.74 11.16 12.57
N ASP A 145 -13.41 12.18 12.03
CA ASP A 145 -14.36 13.01 12.78
C ASP A 145 -15.63 12.23 13.20
N TYR A 146 -15.83 11.03 12.66
CA TYR A 146 -16.91 10.10 13.03
C TYR A 146 -16.45 8.97 13.96
N ILE A 147 -15.21 9.06 14.48
CA ILE A 147 -14.61 8.11 15.42
C ILE A 147 -14.23 8.86 16.70
N GLU A 148 -14.95 8.63 17.78
CA GLU A 148 -14.57 9.14 19.11
C GLU A 148 -13.69 8.12 19.84
N ASP A 149 -14.09 6.85 19.80
CA ASP A 149 -13.38 5.70 20.35
C ASP A 149 -13.20 4.61 19.27
N PRO A 150 -11.97 4.42 18.74
CA PRO A 150 -11.71 3.45 17.68
C PRO A 150 -11.92 1.99 18.10
N THR A 151 -12.13 1.70 19.39
CA THR A 151 -12.44 0.35 19.88
C THR A 151 -13.92 -0.03 19.71
N VAL A 152 -14.81 0.96 19.58
CA VAL A 152 -16.26 0.74 19.49
C VAL A 152 -16.90 1.37 18.25
N ASP A 153 -16.33 2.45 17.73
CA ASP A 153 -16.91 3.24 16.66
C ASP A 153 -16.51 2.74 15.27
N VAL A 154 -17.40 2.97 14.31
CA VAL A 154 -17.15 2.76 12.87
C VAL A 154 -17.65 3.98 12.13
N ALA A 155 -16.77 4.64 11.38
CA ALA A 155 -17.13 5.84 10.65
C ALA A 155 -18.00 5.48 9.46
N GLY A 156 -17.82 4.30 8.85
CA GLY A 156 -18.66 3.87 7.74
C GLY A 156 -18.53 4.74 6.49
N VAL A 157 -19.43 4.55 5.53
CA VAL A 157 -19.39 5.23 4.22
C VAL A 157 -20.60 6.12 4.05
N GLY A 158 -20.40 7.33 3.55
CA GLY A 158 -21.48 8.28 3.31
C GLY A 158 -21.00 9.52 2.56
N TRP A 159 -21.94 10.42 2.30
CA TRP A 159 -21.62 11.74 1.75
C TRP A 159 -20.92 12.61 2.80
N ILE A 160 -19.78 13.17 2.44
CA ILE A 160 -19.04 14.17 3.22
C ILE A 160 -18.65 15.35 2.31
N LEU A 161 -18.40 16.52 2.88
CA LEU A 161 -17.80 17.62 2.13
C LEU A 161 -16.39 17.23 1.67
N ALA A 162 -16.03 17.56 0.44
CA ALA A 162 -14.73 17.21 -0.13
C ALA A 162 -13.55 17.80 0.67
N GLU A 163 -13.71 19.00 1.22
CA GLU A 163 -12.73 19.66 2.11
C GLU A 163 -12.44 18.86 3.39
N ASN A 164 -13.38 18.00 3.80
CA ASN A 164 -13.27 17.11 4.96
C ASN A 164 -12.82 15.69 4.59
N TRP A 165 -12.52 15.40 3.32
CA TRP A 165 -12.13 14.05 2.92
C TRP A 165 -10.74 13.67 3.42
N TRP A 166 -10.62 12.49 4.02
CA TRP A 166 -9.35 11.90 4.44
C TRP A 166 -9.15 10.53 3.78
N PRO A 167 -7.90 10.16 3.46
CA PRO A 167 -7.56 8.75 3.21
C PRO A 167 -7.82 7.92 4.47
N TYR A 168 -7.96 6.59 4.32
CA TYR A 168 -8.22 5.68 5.44
C TYR A 168 -6.95 5.55 6.30
N GLN A 169 -6.80 6.46 7.26
CA GLN A 169 -5.70 6.55 8.21
C GLN A 169 -6.12 7.34 9.47
N ARG A 170 -5.44 7.09 10.60
CA ARG A 170 -5.58 7.92 11.80
C ARG A 170 -5.07 9.35 11.55
N PRO A 171 -5.62 10.39 12.21
CA PRO A 171 -5.09 11.74 12.14
C PRO A 171 -3.60 11.85 12.54
N THR A 172 -3.15 10.99 13.46
CA THR A 172 -1.77 10.92 13.92
C THR A 172 -0.86 10.15 12.96
N PHE A 173 -1.43 9.35 12.05
CA PHE A 173 -0.73 8.62 11.00
C PHE A 173 -0.98 9.34 9.68
N VAL A 174 -0.38 10.53 9.56
CA VAL A 174 -0.58 11.41 8.41
C VAL A 174 -0.03 10.80 7.13
N THR A 175 -0.61 11.20 5.99
CA THR A 175 -0.08 10.89 4.67
C THR A 175 1.42 11.13 4.67
N PRO A 176 2.25 10.13 4.30
CA PRO A 176 3.68 10.24 4.53
C PRO A 176 4.28 11.50 3.87
N PRO A 177 5.20 12.23 4.55
CA PRO A 177 5.67 13.56 4.15
C PRO A 177 6.72 13.48 3.03
N PHE A 178 6.39 12.77 1.96
CA PHE A 178 7.17 12.62 0.74
C PHE A 178 6.26 12.39 -0.46
N ALA A 179 6.78 12.74 -1.65
CA ALA A 179 6.08 12.66 -2.94
C ALA A 179 5.37 11.32 -3.17
N GLY A 180 4.23 11.35 -3.87
CA GLY A 180 3.42 10.18 -4.21
C GLY A 180 4.15 9.25 -5.19
N TYR A 181 4.43 9.75 -6.39
CA TYR A 181 5.05 8.97 -7.45
C TYR A 181 6.54 8.74 -7.20
N VAL A 182 7.06 7.52 -7.18
CA VAL A 182 6.36 6.22 -7.31
C VAL A 182 6.07 5.60 -5.94
N SER A 183 5.09 4.69 -5.82
CA SER A 183 4.79 3.98 -4.57
C SER A 183 6.02 3.19 -4.09
N GLY A 184 6.54 3.56 -2.91
CA GLY A 184 7.67 2.85 -2.31
C GLY A 184 7.31 1.41 -1.93
N HIS A 185 6.13 1.20 -1.32
CA HIS A 185 5.65 -0.12 -0.94
C HIS A 185 5.54 -1.04 -2.16
N SER A 186 5.03 -0.54 -3.29
CA SER A 186 4.93 -1.32 -4.53
C SER A 186 6.31 -1.71 -5.07
N THR A 187 7.28 -0.77 -5.04
CA THR A 187 8.65 -1.02 -5.51
C THR A 187 9.39 -2.02 -4.63
N TYR A 188 9.41 -1.82 -3.31
CA TYR A 188 10.06 -2.75 -2.37
C TYR A 188 9.45 -4.13 -2.46
N SER A 189 8.12 -4.20 -2.40
CA SER A 189 7.43 -5.48 -2.33
C SER A 189 7.65 -6.31 -3.57
N ARG A 190 7.60 -5.68 -4.74
CA ARG A 190 7.86 -6.42 -5.97
C ARG A 190 9.32 -6.84 -6.08
N ALA A 191 10.27 -5.97 -5.69
CA ALA A 191 11.68 -6.33 -5.69
C ALA A 191 11.99 -7.51 -4.77
N ALA A 192 11.44 -7.50 -3.55
CA ALA A 192 11.58 -8.59 -2.59
C ALA A 192 10.97 -9.89 -3.09
N ALA A 193 9.75 -9.85 -3.63
CA ALA A 193 9.07 -11.03 -4.17
C ALA A 193 9.89 -11.71 -5.28
N GLU A 194 10.46 -10.94 -6.22
CA GLU A 194 11.31 -11.51 -7.27
C GLU A 194 12.64 -12.05 -6.71
N ALA A 195 13.26 -11.35 -5.75
CA ALA A 195 14.52 -11.79 -5.15
C ALA A 195 14.35 -13.09 -4.34
N ILE A 196 13.28 -13.22 -3.54
CA ILE A 196 12.98 -14.45 -2.79
C ILE A 196 12.59 -15.58 -3.75
N THR A 197 11.85 -15.27 -4.82
CA THR A 197 11.53 -16.25 -5.87
C THR A 197 12.81 -16.82 -6.50
N ALA A 198 13.75 -15.94 -6.87
CA ALA A 198 15.02 -16.35 -7.47
C ALA A 198 15.92 -17.11 -6.47
N LEU A 199 15.96 -16.66 -5.22
CA LEU A 199 16.73 -17.29 -4.14
C LEU A 199 16.26 -18.72 -3.86
N THR A 200 14.95 -18.91 -3.70
CA THR A 200 14.35 -20.21 -3.36
C THR A 200 14.14 -21.12 -4.56
N GLY A 201 14.15 -20.55 -5.78
CA GLY A 201 13.79 -21.26 -7.01
C GLY A 201 12.29 -21.55 -7.16
N SER A 202 11.44 -20.99 -6.30
CA SER A 202 10.00 -21.20 -6.30
C SER A 202 9.28 -19.86 -6.25
N ALA A 203 8.22 -19.70 -7.04
CA ALA A 203 7.32 -18.55 -6.90
C ALA A 203 6.42 -18.66 -5.66
N TYR A 204 6.25 -19.88 -5.14
CA TYR A 204 5.31 -20.20 -4.07
C TYR A 204 5.98 -20.12 -2.71
N PHE A 205 5.18 -19.72 -1.71
CA PHE A 205 5.54 -19.93 -0.32
C PHE A 205 5.75 -21.44 -0.05
N PRO A 206 6.68 -21.81 0.85
CA PRO A 206 6.81 -23.18 1.32
C PRO A 206 5.46 -23.74 1.80
N GLY A 207 5.17 -25.01 1.53
CA GLY A 207 3.85 -25.60 1.78
C GLY A 207 2.73 -25.16 0.80
N GLY A 208 3.00 -24.22 -0.10
CA GLY A 208 2.11 -23.77 -1.17
C GLY A 208 1.19 -22.61 -0.80
N MET A 209 1.16 -22.18 0.46
CA MET A 209 0.35 -21.07 0.94
C MET A 209 0.96 -20.48 2.22
N SER A 210 1.04 -19.16 2.30
CA SER A 210 1.19 -18.43 3.56
C SER A 210 -0.14 -17.83 3.96
N ASP A 211 -0.40 -17.75 5.26
CA ASP A 211 -1.62 -17.18 5.79
C ASP A 211 -1.39 -16.30 7.02
N PHE A 212 -2.32 -15.37 7.24
CA PHE A 212 -2.35 -14.51 8.42
C PHE A 212 -3.78 -14.38 8.91
N MET A 213 -4.05 -14.90 10.12
CA MET A 213 -5.37 -14.85 10.74
C MET A 213 -5.63 -13.47 11.35
N VAL A 214 -6.78 -12.91 11.01
CA VAL A 214 -7.27 -11.62 11.51
C VAL A 214 -8.54 -11.88 12.30
N GLU A 215 -8.47 -11.63 13.60
CA GLU A 215 -9.59 -11.86 14.51
C GLU A 215 -10.64 -10.74 14.43
N GLN A 216 -11.90 -11.12 14.50
CA GLN A 216 -13.03 -10.20 14.63
C GLN A 216 -12.79 -9.19 15.76
N ASP A 217 -13.02 -7.91 15.48
CA ASP A 217 -12.91 -6.78 16.42
C ASP A 217 -11.53 -6.62 17.09
N ASN A 218 -10.50 -7.34 16.63
CA ASN A 218 -9.18 -7.41 17.29
C ASN A 218 -8.02 -7.23 16.30
N PHE A 219 -8.15 -6.29 15.36
CA PHE A 219 -7.05 -5.98 14.44
C PHE A 219 -7.03 -4.53 13.94
N LEU A 220 -8.19 -3.99 13.52
CA LEU A 220 -8.22 -2.62 13.02
C LEU A 220 -7.99 -1.65 14.18
N VAL A 221 -7.07 -0.73 13.97
CA VAL A 221 -6.76 0.34 14.92
C VAL A 221 -7.41 1.65 14.49
N PHE A 222 -7.77 1.87 13.23
CA PHE A 222 -8.33 3.17 12.82
C PHE A 222 -9.79 3.35 13.25
N GLU A 223 -10.55 2.26 13.30
CA GLU A 223 -11.93 2.15 13.75
C GLU A 223 -12.21 0.69 14.09
N ARG A 224 -13.34 0.38 14.72
CA ARG A 224 -13.67 -0.98 15.13
C ARG A 224 -13.70 -1.95 13.93
N GLY A 225 -13.09 -3.11 14.13
CA GLY A 225 -13.24 -4.28 13.28
C GLY A 225 -11.99 -5.15 13.16
N PRO A 226 -11.97 -6.09 12.20
CA PRO A 226 -13.05 -6.37 11.22
C PRO A 226 -14.32 -6.91 11.89
N SER A 227 -15.47 -6.82 11.22
CA SER A 227 -16.75 -7.28 11.77
C SER A 227 -16.90 -8.81 11.80
N VAL A 228 -16.00 -9.51 11.11
CA VAL A 228 -15.86 -10.98 11.12
C VAL A 228 -14.39 -11.33 11.07
N SER A 229 -14.01 -12.47 11.66
CA SER A 229 -12.66 -13.01 11.48
C SER A 229 -12.43 -13.38 10.01
N LEU A 230 -11.24 -13.14 9.51
CA LEU A 230 -10.84 -13.49 8.16
C LEU A 230 -9.36 -13.89 8.11
N THR A 231 -8.97 -14.62 7.08
CA THR A 231 -7.59 -15.04 6.88
C THR A 231 -7.08 -14.42 5.59
N LEU A 232 -5.98 -13.66 5.67
CA LEU A 232 -5.23 -13.25 4.50
C LEU A 232 -4.41 -14.44 4.02
N GLN A 233 -4.35 -14.66 2.70
CA GLN A 233 -3.69 -15.82 2.12
C GLN A 233 -2.93 -15.45 0.85
N TRP A 234 -1.74 -16.04 0.68
CA TRP A 234 -0.85 -15.82 -0.45
C TRP A 234 -0.23 -17.13 -0.89
N ALA A 235 -0.51 -17.55 -2.12
CA ALA A 235 0.14 -18.74 -2.68
C ALA A 235 1.58 -18.41 -3.10
N THR A 236 1.75 -17.24 -3.72
CA THR A 236 3.04 -16.77 -4.22
C THR A 236 3.53 -15.51 -3.53
N TYR A 237 4.85 -15.28 -3.54
CA TYR A 237 5.43 -14.02 -3.09
C TYR A 237 4.90 -12.82 -3.89
N GLN A 238 4.59 -13.06 -5.17
CA GLN A 238 3.92 -12.08 -6.01
C GLN A 238 2.52 -11.71 -5.48
N ASP A 239 1.71 -12.67 -5.01
CA ASP A 239 0.39 -12.37 -4.45
C ASP A 239 0.51 -11.45 -3.23
N ALA A 240 1.48 -11.72 -2.35
CA ALA A 240 1.78 -10.84 -1.20
C ALA A 240 2.20 -9.44 -1.67
N SER A 241 3.09 -9.35 -2.66
CA SER A 241 3.51 -8.08 -3.23
C SER A 241 2.37 -7.30 -3.88
N ASP A 242 1.49 -7.96 -4.61
CA ASP A 242 0.37 -7.32 -5.30
C ASP A 242 -0.69 -6.85 -4.31
N GLN A 243 -0.92 -7.61 -3.24
CA GLN A 243 -1.80 -7.22 -2.16
C GLN A 243 -1.25 -6.04 -1.36
N CYS A 244 0.04 -6.03 -1.04
CA CYS A 244 0.72 -4.88 -0.42
C CYS A 244 0.55 -3.61 -1.26
N SER A 245 0.72 -3.76 -2.57
CA SER A 245 0.59 -2.65 -3.50
C SER A 245 -0.85 -2.10 -3.58
N LEU A 246 -1.86 -2.98 -3.66
CA LEU A 246 -3.27 -2.59 -3.67
C LEU A 246 -3.71 -1.94 -2.35
N SER A 247 -3.11 -2.34 -1.23
CA SER A 247 -3.42 -1.76 0.09
C SER A 247 -3.24 -0.24 0.11
N ARG A 248 -2.29 0.30 -0.68
CA ARG A 248 -2.01 1.75 -0.69
C ARG A 248 -3.05 2.54 -1.48
N ILE A 249 -3.71 1.88 -2.44
CA ILE A 249 -4.85 2.43 -3.18
C ILE A 249 -6.08 2.41 -2.28
N TRP A 250 -6.34 1.29 -1.60
CA TRP A 250 -7.49 1.18 -0.68
C TRP A 250 -7.34 2.05 0.57
N GLY A 251 -6.10 2.25 1.04
CA GLY A 251 -5.78 3.23 2.07
C GLY A 251 -5.91 4.68 1.59
N GLY A 252 -6.05 4.93 0.27
CA GLY A 252 -6.31 6.25 -0.29
C GLY A 252 -5.09 7.16 -0.41
N ILE A 253 -3.86 6.63 -0.28
CA ILE A 253 -2.64 7.45 -0.27
C ILE A 253 -1.82 7.40 -1.58
N HIS A 254 -2.11 6.43 -2.45
CA HIS A 254 -1.52 6.29 -3.77
C HIS A 254 -2.62 6.00 -4.81
N PRO A 255 -2.70 6.74 -5.93
CA PRO A 255 -3.50 6.34 -7.09
C PRO A 255 -2.82 5.21 -7.89
N PRO A 256 -3.52 4.52 -8.80
CA PRO A 256 -2.94 3.45 -9.63
C PRO A 256 -1.69 3.85 -10.43
N ILE A 257 -1.57 5.14 -10.80
CA ILE A 257 -0.40 5.66 -11.52
C ILE A 257 0.88 5.63 -10.67
N ASP A 258 0.77 5.69 -9.33
CA ASP A 258 1.92 5.56 -8.43
C ASP A 258 2.30 4.08 -8.25
N ASP A 259 1.35 3.17 -8.40
CA ASP A 259 1.52 1.76 -8.07
C ASP A 259 2.17 0.95 -9.20
N ILE A 260 1.53 0.91 -10.38
CA ILE A 260 1.95 0.01 -11.48
C ILE A 260 3.39 0.26 -11.92
N PRO A 261 3.86 1.51 -12.11
CA PRO A 261 5.27 1.76 -12.41
C PRO A 261 6.21 1.31 -11.29
N GLY A 262 5.78 1.39 -10.03
CA GLY A 262 6.56 0.91 -8.88
C GLY A 262 6.78 -0.60 -8.94
N ARG A 263 5.74 -1.36 -9.26
CA ARG A 263 5.86 -2.81 -9.47
C ARG A 263 6.81 -3.12 -10.64
N LEU A 264 6.69 -2.42 -11.78
CA LEU A 264 7.58 -2.64 -12.93
C LEU A 264 9.06 -2.33 -12.60
N ILE A 265 9.30 -1.29 -11.81
CA ILE A 265 10.64 -0.98 -11.29
C ILE A 265 11.12 -2.10 -10.38
N GLY A 266 10.32 -2.51 -9.39
CA GLY A 266 10.68 -3.58 -8.46
C GLY A 266 10.97 -4.90 -9.16
N LEU A 267 10.22 -5.23 -10.21
CA LEU A 267 10.42 -6.42 -11.05
C LEU A 267 11.83 -6.45 -11.64
N THR A 268 12.29 -5.30 -12.12
CA THR A 268 13.62 -5.15 -12.71
C THR A 268 14.70 -5.22 -11.64
N ILE A 269 14.49 -4.55 -10.51
CA ILE A 269 15.46 -4.49 -9.40
C ILE A 269 15.68 -5.87 -8.80
N GLY A 270 14.62 -6.60 -8.42
CA GLY A 270 14.75 -7.88 -7.75
C GLY A 270 15.54 -8.91 -8.55
N ARG A 271 15.35 -8.96 -9.87
CA ARG A 271 16.11 -9.85 -10.77
C ARG A 271 17.58 -9.46 -10.87
N LYS A 272 17.85 -8.17 -11.11
CA LYS A 272 19.22 -7.67 -11.25
C LYS A 272 20.02 -7.76 -9.95
N ALA A 273 19.38 -7.42 -8.83
CA ALA A 273 20.01 -7.46 -7.51
C ALA A 273 20.34 -8.91 -7.12
N PHE A 274 19.45 -9.87 -7.42
CA PHE A 274 19.76 -11.28 -7.24
C PHE A 274 20.96 -11.71 -8.09
N GLU A 275 20.94 -11.45 -9.41
CA GLU A 275 22.05 -11.79 -10.31
C GLU A 275 23.38 -11.19 -9.85
N TYR A 276 23.36 -9.93 -9.41
CA TYR A 276 24.54 -9.25 -8.89
C TYR A 276 25.03 -9.83 -7.57
N ALA A 277 24.13 -10.17 -6.65
CA ALA A 277 24.51 -10.85 -5.41
C ALA A 277 25.17 -12.20 -5.70
N MET A 278 24.70 -12.93 -6.72
CA MET A 278 25.26 -14.22 -7.10
C MET A 278 26.70 -14.14 -7.62
N SER A 279 27.14 -13.04 -8.21
CA SER A 279 28.55 -12.88 -8.60
C SER A 279 29.53 -12.86 -7.42
N PHE A 280 29.04 -12.66 -6.19
CA PHE A 280 29.84 -12.75 -4.97
C PHE A 280 29.75 -14.12 -4.30
N VAL A 281 28.60 -14.79 -4.42
CA VAL A 281 28.33 -16.08 -3.77
C VAL A 281 28.91 -17.25 -4.58
N GLU A 282 28.84 -17.15 -5.90
CA GLU A 282 29.36 -18.12 -6.86
C GLU A 282 30.20 -17.37 -7.89
N PRO A 283 31.37 -16.83 -7.50
CA PRO A 283 32.24 -16.11 -8.43
C PRO A 283 32.69 -17.06 -9.55
N ASP A 284 32.77 -16.54 -10.78
CA ASP A 284 33.38 -17.27 -11.89
C ASP A 284 34.81 -17.65 -11.47
N GLU A 285 35.17 -18.94 -11.60
CA GLU A 285 36.55 -19.37 -11.44
C GLU A 285 37.35 -18.87 -12.66
N ASP A 286 38.05 -17.75 -12.49
CA ASP A 286 39.11 -17.28 -13.41
C ASP A 286 40.28 -18.28 -13.51
#